data_AF-A0A7C5KLZ6-F1
#
_entry.id   AF-A0A7C5KLZ6-F1
#
_cell.length_a   1.000
_cell.length_b   1.000
_cell.length_c   1.000
_cell.angle_alpha   90.00
_cell.angle_beta   90.00
_cell.angle_gamma   90.00
#
_symmetry.space_group_name_H-M   'P 1'
#
loop_
_entity.id
_entity.type
_entity.pdbx_description
1 polymer ?
#
loop_
_entity_poly.entity_id
_entity_poly.type
_entity_poly.pdbx_seq_one_letter_code
_entity_poly.pdbx_strand_id
1 'polypeptide(L)'
;ISPRYIQDKISNSLVGEQPCINPFMVMNELEAGLSHHSLISREEDRKRYKDLLAMVREEYEDIVKNEVQRAIAADEEAISRLCGNYIDNVKAYTQKEKVRNPYTGQDEEPDERLMRSIEEKINIPESRKDDFRREIMNYIGALAVEGKTFDYRMNERLHKALELKLFEDQKDSIKLTSLVSTVVDKDTQEKIEVVKSRLIRDFGYDEISATDVLNYVASIFARGDTKSQES
;
A
#
# COMPACT_ATOMS: atom_id res chain seq x y z
N ILE A 1 -31.95 14.36 -5.56
CA ILE A 1 -31.46 13.70 -6.79
C ILE A 1 -32.45 12.60 -7.19
N SER A 2 -32.82 12.48 -8.47
CA SER A 2 -33.74 11.42 -8.93
C SER A 2 -32.98 10.15 -9.32
N PRO A 3 -33.57 8.95 -9.17
CA PRO A 3 -32.97 7.70 -9.67
C PRO A 3 -32.67 7.75 -11.17
N ARG A 4 -33.53 8.43 -11.96
CA ARG A 4 -33.33 8.62 -13.40
C ARG A 4 -32.04 9.37 -13.72
N TYR A 5 -31.72 10.42 -12.96
CA TYR A 5 -30.45 11.13 -13.13
C TYR A 5 -29.25 10.21 -12.90
N ILE A 6 -29.28 9.38 -11.84
CA ILE A 6 -28.20 8.41 -11.57
C ILE A 6 -28.08 7.40 -12.72
N GLN A 7 -29.21 6.84 -13.17
CA GLN A 7 -29.24 5.90 -14.29
C GLN A 7 -28.70 6.52 -15.58
N ASP A 8 -29.09 7.75 -15.91
CA ASP A 8 -28.63 8.47 -17.08
C ASP A 8 -27.10 8.69 -17.02
N LYS A 9 -26.56 9.01 -15.83
CA LYS A 9 -25.12 9.20 -15.65
C LYS A 9 -24.29 7.93 -15.74
N ILE A 10 -24.79 6.84 -15.17
CA ILE A 10 -24.17 5.52 -15.36
C ILE A 10 -24.23 5.11 -16.84
N SER A 11 -25.36 5.38 -17.51
CA SER A 11 -25.52 5.08 -18.94
C SER A 11 -24.54 5.88 -19.79
N ASN A 12 -24.31 7.16 -19.48
CA ASN A 12 -23.29 7.96 -20.16
C ASN A 12 -21.89 7.37 -19.97
N SER A 13 -21.55 6.93 -18.75
CA SER A 13 -20.27 6.26 -18.49
C SER A 13 -20.10 4.96 -19.28
N LEU A 14 -21.20 4.25 -19.59
CA LEU A 14 -21.20 3.01 -20.40
C LEU A 14 -20.96 3.25 -21.89
N VAL A 15 -21.26 4.44 -22.41
CA VAL A 15 -21.13 4.75 -23.85
C VAL A 15 -19.69 5.12 -24.24
N GLY A 16 -18.76 5.17 -23.27
CA GLY A 16 -17.35 5.44 -23.52
C GLY A 16 -16.63 4.35 -24.33
N GLU A 17 -15.44 4.68 -24.82
CA GLU A 17 -14.60 3.75 -25.60
C GLU A 17 -13.94 2.66 -24.74
N GLN A 18 -14.02 2.76 -23.41
CA GLN A 18 -13.40 1.80 -22.51
C GLN A 18 -14.25 0.53 -22.36
N PRO A 19 -13.61 -0.65 -22.31
CA PRO A 19 -14.29 -1.94 -22.19
C PRO A 19 -14.93 -2.20 -20.82
N CYS A 20 -14.53 -1.45 -19.79
CA CYS A 20 -15.07 -1.54 -18.43
C CYS A 20 -15.32 -0.14 -17.86
N ILE A 21 -16.20 -0.05 -16.87
CA ILE A 21 -16.42 1.17 -16.10
C ILE A 21 -15.64 1.09 -14.80
N ASN A 22 -14.90 2.15 -14.49
CA ASN A 22 -14.33 2.35 -13.16
C ASN A 22 -15.14 3.39 -12.35
N PRO A 23 -15.05 3.38 -11.01
CA PRO A 23 -15.77 4.32 -10.14
C PRO A 23 -15.51 5.81 -10.46
N PHE A 24 -14.33 6.16 -10.97
CA PHE A 24 -14.01 7.55 -11.33
C PHE A 24 -14.82 8.05 -12.51
N MET A 25 -15.03 7.22 -13.53
CA MET A 25 -15.87 7.58 -14.69
C MET A 25 -17.28 7.96 -14.22
N VAL A 26 -17.85 7.18 -13.31
CA VAL A 26 -19.18 7.43 -12.75
C VAL A 26 -19.18 8.70 -11.88
N MET A 27 -18.21 8.85 -10.98
CA MET A 27 -18.12 10.04 -10.12
C MET A 27 -17.92 11.34 -10.93
N ASN A 28 -17.12 11.29 -12.00
CA ASN A 28 -16.90 12.43 -12.89
C ASN A 28 -18.18 12.79 -13.67
N GLU A 29 -18.92 11.80 -14.19
CA GLU A 29 -20.20 12.02 -14.87
C GLU A 29 -21.28 12.57 -13.95
N LEU A 30 -21.34 12.06 -12.70
CA LEU A 30 -22.21 12.59 -11.66
C LEU A 30 -21.87 14.06 -11.39
N GLU A 31 -20.62 14.37 -11.11
CA GLU A 31 -20.20 15.74 -10.81
C GLU A 31 -20.46 16.71 -11.97
N ALA A 32 -20.09 16.34 -13.20
CA ALA A 32 -20.34 17.13 -14.41
C ALA A 32 -21.86 17.31 -14.67
N GLY A 33 -22.68 16.34 -14.28
CA GLY A 33 -24.13 16.45 -14.38
C GLY A 33 -24.77 17.49 -13.46
N LEU A 34 -24.14 17.81 -12.33
CA LEU A 34 -24.73 18.70 -11.32
C LEU A 34 -24.92 20.13 -11.82
N SER A 35 -24.09 20.60 -12.76
CA SER A 35 -24.19 21.95 -13.35
C SER A 35 -25.33 22.09 -14.36
N HIS A 36 -25.66 21.02 -15.08
CA HIS A 36 -26.57 21.06 -16.24
C HIS A 36 -27.97 20.51 -15.93
N HIS A 37 -28.19 19.92 -14.76
CA HIS A 37 -29.46 19.27 -14.44
C HIS A 37 -30.51 20.26 -13.94
N SER A 38 -31.62 20.39 -14.69
CA SER A 38 -32.70 21.35 -14.42
C SER A 38 -33.40 21.16 -13.06
N LEU A 39 -33.44 19.93 -12.53
CA LEU A 39 -34.01 19.63 -11.21
C LEU A 39 -33.06 19.95 -10.03
N ILE A 40 -31.80 20.34 -10.29
CA ILE A 40 -30.84 20.77 -9.27
C ILE A 40 -30.56 22.25 -9.51
N SER A 41 -31.53 23.09 -9.16
CA SER A 41 -31.51 24.54 -9.43
C SER A 41 -30.90 25.35 -8.29
N ARG A 42 -30.95 24.85 -7.04
CA ARG A 42 -30.41 25.56 -5.87
C ARG A 42 -28.90 25.35 -5.79
N GLU A 43 -28.16 26.45 -5.67
CA GLU A 43 -26.70 26.43 -5.57
C GLU A 43 -26.21 25.73 -4.30
N GLU A 44 -26.94 25.88 -3.19
CA GLU A 44 -26.68 25.17 -1.93
C GLU A 44 -26.71 23.65 -2.08
N ASP A 45 -27.70 23.12 -2.81
CA ASP A 45 -27.82 21.68 -3.07
C ASP A 45 -26.67 21.19 -3.95
N ARG A 46 -26.27 21.97 -4.98
CA ARG A 46 -25.11 21.65 -5.82
C ARG A 46 -23.84 21.57 -5.00
N LYS A 47 -23.61 22.55 -4.12
CA LYS A 47 -22.45 22.56 -3.24
C LYS A 47 -22.45 21.34 -2.31
N ARG A 48 -23.57 21.07 -1.66
CA ARG A 48 -23.73 19.89 -0.79
C ARG A 48 -23.43 18.58 -1.53
N TYR A 49 -23.92 18.41 -2.76
CA TYR A 49 -23.65 17.19 -3.53
C TYR A 49 -22.18 17.07 -3.96
N LYS A 50 -21.52 18.19 -4.28
CA LYS A 50 -20.07 18.20 -4.53
C LYS A 50 -19.28 17.81 -3.29
N ASP A 51 -19.64 18.34 -2.12
CA ASP A 51 -18.98 18.00 -0.85
C ASP A 51 -19.14 16.50 -0.53
N LEU A 52 -20.33 15.93 -0.78
CA LEU A 52 -20.57 14.49 -0.64
C LEU A 52 -19.77 13.65 -1.63
N LEU A 53 -19.67 14.08 -2.90
CA LEU A 53 -18.85 13.38 -3.90
C LEU A 53 -17.37 13.44 -3.54
N ALA A 54 -16.89 14.55 -2.97
CA ALA A 54 -15.52 14.66 -2.49
C ALA A 54 -15.23 13.66 -1.36
N MET A 55 -16.14 13.51 -0.40
CA MET A 55 -16.04 12.50 0.66
C MET A 55 -16.02 11.08 0.08
N VAL A 56 -16.87 10.75 -0.88
CA VAL A 56 -16.87 9.43 -1.54
C VAL A 56 -15.57 9.18 -2.29
N ARG A 57 -14.99 10.20 -2.93
CA ARG A 57 -13.68 10.09 -3.58
C ARG A 57 -12.58 9.77 -2.56
N GLU A 58 -12.55 10.47 -1.43
CA GLU A 58 -11.58 10.24 -0.36
C GLU A 58 -11.67 8.81 0.20
N GLU A 59 -12.88 8.34 0.52
CA GLU A 59 -13.11 6.96 0.97
C GLU A 59 -12.67 5.94 -0.08
N TYR A 60 -12.97 6.18 -1.37
CA TYR A 60 -12.54 5.31 -2.45
C TYR A 60 -11.01 5.29 -2.59
N GLU A 61 -10.34 6.44 -2.47
CA GLU A 61 -8.88 6.52 -2.48
C GLU A 61 -8.27 5.65 -1.39
N ASP A 62 -8.81 5.70 -0.18
CA ASP A 62 -8.30 4.94 0.94
C ASP A 62 -8.53 3.43 0.77
N ILE A 63 -9.68 3.04 0.20
CA ILE A 63 -9.95 1.65 -0.18
C ILE A 63 -8.87 1.17 -1.17
N VAL A 64 -8.71 1.83 -2.31
CA VAL A 64 -7.78 1.35 -3.35
C VAL A 64 -6.32 1.40 -2.92
N LYS A 65 -5.92 2.39 -2.10
CA LYS A 65 -4.57 2.42 -1.50
C LYS A 65 -4.35 1.18 -0.65
N ASN A 66 -5.29 0.84 0.22
CA ASN A 66 -5.19 -0.30 1.11
C ASN A 66 -5.14 -1.62 0.33
N GLU A 67 -5.96 -1.78 -0.70
CA GLU A 67 -5.99 -2.99 -1.53
C GLU A 67 -4.69 -3.18 -2.32
N VAL A 68 -4.17 -2.12 -2.95
CA VAL A 68 -2.87 -2.15 -3.64
C VAL A 68 -1.72 -2.42 -2.67
N GLN A 69 -1.71 -1.78 -1.50
CA GLN A 69 -0.72 -2.06 -0.46
C GLN A 69 -0.73 -3.53 -0.04
N ARG A 70 -1.92 -4.11 0.17
CA ARG A 70 -2.06 -5.53 0.53
C ARG A 70 -1.63 -6.46 -0.61
N ALA A 71 -1.97 -6.13 -1.85
CA ALA A 71 -1.54 -6.92 -3.01
C ALA A 71 -0.01 -6.93 -3.17
N ILE A 72 0.65 -5.82 -2.88
CA ILE A 72 2.13 -5.73 -2.86
C ILE A 72 2.70 -6.53 -1.68
N ALA A 73 2.15 -6.32 -0.47
CA ALA A 73 2.60 -6.96 0.76
C ALA A 73 2.36 -8.48 0.79
N ALA A 74 1.44 -9.02 -0.01
CA ALA A 74 1.20 -10.46 -0.13
C ALA A 74 2.37 -11.25 -0.77
N ASP A 75 3.53 -10.63 -0.99
CA ASP A 75 4.79 -11.33 -1.24
C ASP A 75 5.34 -11.90 0.07
N GLU A 76 4.82 -13.05 0.46
CA GLU A 76 5.20 -13.74 1.69
C GLU A 76 6.69 -14.07 1.76
N GLU A 77 7.32 -14.36 0.62
CA GLU A 77 8.75 -14.63 0.57
C GLU A 77 9.57 -13.37 0.86
N ALA A 78 9.17 -12.23 0.29
CA ALA A 78 9.82 -10.96 0.56
C ALA A 78 9.65 -10.53 2.02
N ILE A 79 8.45 -10.68 2.60
CA ILE A 79 8.23 -10.44 4.04
C ILE A 79 9.11 -11.38 4.87
N SER A 80 9.18 -12.67 4.53
CA SER A 80 9.99 -13.63 5.28
C SER A 80 11.47 -13.29 5.23
N ARG A 81 12.00 -12.84 4.08
CA ARG A 81 13.40 -12.38 3.96
C ARG A 81 13.66 -11.12 4.78
N LEU A 82 12.75 -10.13 4.70
CA LEU A 82 12.84 -8.90 5.49
C LEU A 82 12.79 -9.19 6.99
N CYS A 83 11.89 -10.08 7.41
CA CYS A 83 11.79 -10.52 8.79
C CYS A 83 13.05 -11.24 9.25
N GLY A 84 13.59 -12.16 8.46
CA GLY A 84 14.84 -12.87 8.80
C GLY A 84 15.98 -11.89 9.05
N ASN A 85 16.18 -10.94 8.13
CA ASN A 85 17.20 -9.91 8.27
C ASN A 85 16.96 -9.02 9.51
N TYR A 86 15.72 -8.63 9.78
CA TYR A 86 15.37 -7.89 11.00
C TYR A 86 15.73 -8.67 12.26
N ILE A 87 15.31 -9.93 12.37
CA ILE A 87 15.55 -10.78 13.54
C ILE A 87 17.04 -11.05 13.76
N ASP A 88 17.81 -11.27 12.70
CA ASP A 88 19.27 -11.47 12.81
C ASP A 88 19.96 -10.22 13.40
N ASN A 89 19.57 -9.02 12.95
CA ASN A 89 20.07 -7.76 13.48
C ASN A 89 19.61 -7.51 14.92
N VAL A 90 18.35 -7.82 15.25
CA VAL A 90 17.81 -7.68 16.62
C VAL A 90 18.52 -8.63 17.58
N LYS A 91 18.78 -9.88 17.16
CA LYS A 91 19.55 -10.85 17.94
C LYS A 91 20.95 -10.33 18.23
N ALA A 92 21.67 -9.91 17.19
CA ALA A 92 23.02 -9.36 17.33
C ALA A 92 23.04 -8.13 18.25
N TYR A 93 22.07 -7.22 18.09
CA TYR A 93 21.92 -6.03 18.93
C TYR A 93 21.69 -6.35 20.40
N THR A 94 20.75 -7.26 20.69
CA THR A 94 20.39 -7.61 22.07
C THR A 94 21.44 -8.45 22.78
N GLN A 95 22.17 -9.29 22.04
CA GLN A 95 23.21 -10.18 22.58
C GLN A 95 24.62 -9.56 22.53
N LYS A 96 24.77 -8.36 21.92
CA LYS A 96 26.07 -7.73 21.64
C LYS A 96 26.97 -8.63 20.80
N GLU A 97 26.37 -9.36 19.87
CA GLU A 97 27.03 -10.17 18.87
C GLU A 97 27.11 -9.41 17.54
N LYS A 98 27.82 -9.98 16.58
CA LYS A 98 27.90 -9.46 15.22
C LYS A 98 26.99 -10.25 14.28
N VAL A 99 26.54 -9.61 13.22
CA VAL A 99 25.80 -10.25 12.13
C VAL A 99 26.79 -10.65 11.05
N ARG A 100 26.71 -11.89 10.57
CA ARG A 100 27.56 -12.35 9.48
C ARG A 100 26.97 -11.89 8.15
N ASN A 101 27.72 -11.06 7.43
CA ASN A 101 27.32 -10.60 6.11
C ASN A 101 27.35 -11.77 5.11
N PRO A 102 26.24 -12.10 4.43
CA PRO A 102 26.18 -13.24 3.53
C PRO A 102 27.01 -13.06 2.25
N TYR A 103 27.36 -11.84 1.87
CA TYR A 103 28.13 -11.54 0.66
C TYR A 103 29.63 -11.50 0.90
N THR A 104 30.07 -10.89 2.01
CA THR A 104 31.50 -10.75 2.35
C THR A 104 31.98 -11.87 3.27
N GLY A 105 31.05 -12.55 3.96
CA GLY A 105 31.34 -13.55 4.99
C GLY A 105 31.90 -12.97 6.29
N GLN A 106 32.04 -11.63 6.38
CA GLN A 106 32.61 -10.92 7.52
C GLN A 106 31.58 -10.64 8.60
N ASP A 107 32.05 -10.53 9.84
CA ASP A 107 31.22 -10.16 10.98
C ASP A 107 31.10 -8.63 11.08
N GLU A 108 29.88 -8.14 10.93
CA GLU A 108 29.53 -6.72 10.94
C GLU A 108 28.67 -6.36 12.17
N GLU A 109 28.69 -5.09 12.55
CA GLU A 109 27.81 -4.58 13.60
C GLU A 109 26.34 -4.63 13.14
N PRO A 110 25.38 -4.85 14.05
CA PRO A 110 23.96 -4.87 13.68
C PRO A 110 23.53 -3.55 13.05
N ASP A 111 22.79 -3.64 11.94
CA ASP A 111 22.26 -2.48 11.22
C ASP A 111 21.07 -1.87 11.97
N GLU A 112 21.38 -0.91 12.84
CA GLU A 112 20.35 -0.15 13.55
C GLU A 112 19.46 0.67 12.61
N ARG A 113 19.96 1.11 11.45
CA ARG A 113 19.14 1.89 10.50
C ARG A 113 18.06 1.02 9.91
N LEU A 114 18.39 -0.21 9.50
CA LEU A 114 17.42 -1.20 9.05
C LEU A 114 16.36 -1.46 10.12
N MET A 115 16.79 -1.78 11.35
CA MET A 115 15.85 -2.06 12.45
C MET A 115 14.92 -0.87 12.72
N ARG A 116 15.45 0.35 12.80
CA ARG A 116 14.66 1.57 12.99
C ARG A 116 13.67 1.80 11.85
N SER A 117 14.08 1.57 10.61
CA SER A 117 13.20 1.77 9.44
C SER A 117 11.95 0.88 9.44
N ILE A 118 12.00 -0.28 10.13
CA ILE A 118 10.84 -1.16 10.35
C ILE A 118 10.05 -0.71 11.59
N GLU A 119 10.74 -0.51 12.72
CA GLU A 119 10.15 -0.16 14.01
C GLU A 119 9.34 1.15 13.96
N GLU A 120 9.80 2.13 13.18
CA GLU A 120 9.14 3.42 13.03
C GLU A 120 7.82 3.33 12.25
N LYS A 121 7.62 2.30 11.41
CA LYS A 121 6.35 2.10 10.69
C LYS A 121 5.16 1.86 11.60
N ILE A 122 5.42 1.37 12.81
CA ILE A 122 4.41 1.18 13.86
C ILE A 122 4.64 2.14 15.03
N ASN A 123 5.27 3.28 14.77
CA ASN A 123 5.46 4.38 15.70
C ASN A 123 6.23 4.01 16.99
N ILE A 124 7.21 3.11 16.91
CA ILE A 124 8.10 2.87 18.06
C ILE A 124 9.08 4.04 18.19
N PRO A 125 8.98 4.86 19.25
CA PRO A 125 9.92 5.96 19.45
C PRO A 125 11.31 5.43 19.79
N GLU A 126 12.34 6.23 19.51
CA GLU A 126 13.75 5.90 19.80
C GLU A 126 13.96 5.45 21.25
N SER A 127 13.28 6.10 22.20
CA SER A 127 13.35 5.79 23.63
C SER A 127 12.83 4.39 24.00
N ARG A 128 12.04 3.75 23.13
CA ARG A 128 11.45 2.42 23.35
C ARG A 128 12.00 1.35 22.41
N LYS A 129 13.01 1.66 21.59
CA LYS A 129 13.58 0.69 20.64
C LYS A 129 14.13 -0.54 21.36
N ASP A 130 14.83 -0.33 22.48
CA ASP A 130 15.47 -1.41 23.24
C ASP A 130 14.45 -2.34 23.86
N ASP A 131 13.38 -1.79 24.43
CA ASP A 131 12.28 -2.55 25.02
C ASP A 131 11.58 -3.39 23.97
N PHE A 132 11.28 -2.81 22.80
CA PHE A 132 10.63 -3.52 21.70
C PHE A 132 11.50 -4.66 21.17
N ARG A 133 12.79 -4.41 20.95
CA ARG A 133 13.76 -5.43 20.51
C ARG A 133 13.87 -6.58 21.50
N ARG A 134 13.90 -6.28 22.80
CA ARG A 134 13.90 -7.30 23.87
C ARG A 134 12.58 -8.06 23.94
N GLU A 135 11.44 -7.40 23.76
CA GLU A 135 10.12 -8.03 23.69
C GLU A 135 10.07 -9.09 22.58
N ILE A 136 10.55 -8.73 21.38
CA ILE A 136 10.65 -9.66 20.24
C ILE A 136 11.56 -10.85 20.56
N MET A 137 12.76 -10.62 21.10
CA MET A 137 13.68 -11.71 21.44
C MET A 137 13.16 -12.61 22.55
N ASN A 138 12.50 -12.06 23.56
CA ASN A 138 11.88 -12.82 24.63
C ASN A 138 10.75 -13.70 24.10
N TYR A 139 9.94 -13.17 23.17
CA TYR A 139 8.88 -13.94 22.51
C TYR A 139 9.44 -15.10 21.68
N ILE A 140 10.47 -14.85 20.88
CA ILE A 140 11.18 -15.89 20.12
C ILE A 140 11.78 -16.94 21.06
N GLY A 141 12.41 -16.50 22.15
CA GLY A 141 13.00 -17.39 23.16
C GLY A 141 11.96 -18.28 23.83
N ALA A 142 10.78 -17.74 24.19
CA ALA A 142 9.70 -18.51 24.76
C ALA A 142 9.19 -19.60 23.80
N LEU A 143 9.00 -19.27 22.52
CA LEU A 143 8.62 -20.25 21.49
C LEU A 143 9.69 -21.34 21.32
N ALA A 144 10.97 -20.97 21.32
CA ALA A 144 12.07 -21.92 21.19
C ALA A 144 12.14 -22.90 22.37
N VAL A 145 11.87 -22.45 23.60
CA VAL A 145 11.79 -23.31 24.80
C VAL A 145 10.65 -24.32 24.68
N GLU A 146 9.55 -23.95 24.02
CA GLU A 146 8.41 -24.83 23.72
C GLU A 146 8.64 -25.72 22.48
N GLY A 147 9.81 -25.64 21.83
CA GLY A 147 10.10 -26.37 20.59
C GLY A 147 9.33 -25.87 19.37
N LYS A 148 8.80 -24.65 19.42
CA LYS A 148 8.05 -24.00 18.32
C LYS A 148 8.97 -23.09 17.52
N THR A 149 8.66 -22.96 16.24
CA THR A 149 9.31 -22.00 15.34
C THR A 149 8.62 -20.65 15.43
N PHE A 150 9.40 -19.58 15.39
CA PHE A 150 8.87 -18.23 15.27
C PHE A 150 8.24 -18.02 13.90
N ASP A 151 7.02 -17.49 13.89
CA ASP A 151 6.33 -17.00 12.69
C ASP A 151 5.93 -15.55 12.94
N TYR A 152 6.36 -14.65 12.05
CA TYR A 152 6.09 -13.22 12.15
C TYR A 152 4.59 -12.91 12.18
N ARG A 153 3.76 -13.78 11.59
CA ARG A 153 2.29 -13.65 11.56
C ARG A 153 1.65 -13.79 12.94
N MET A 154 2.35 -14.40 13.90
CA MET A 154 1.86 -14.53 15.27
C MET A 154 2.00 -13.23 16.07
N ASN A 155 2.72 -12.23 15.54
CA ASN A 155 2.86 -10.91 16.15
C ASN A 155 2.30 -9.85 15.19
N GLU A 156 1.05 -9.46 15.41
CA GLU A 156 0.33 -8.46 14.60
C GLU A 156 1.10 -7.13 14.44
N ARG A 157 1.80 -6.68 15.49
CA ARG A 157 2.57 -5.43 15.45
C ARG A 157 3.76 -5.55 14.50
N LEU A 158 4.54 -6.62 14.65
CA LEU A 158 5.70 -6.87 13.78
C LEU A 158 5.25 -7.14 12.35
N HIS A 159 4.20 -7.95 12.16
CA HIS A 159 3.65 -8.24 10.85
C HIS A 159 3.28 -6.96 10.12
N LYS A 160 2.53 -6.06 10.78
CA LYS A 160 2.16 -4.76 10.20
C LYS A 160 3.36 -3.87 9.88
N ALA A 161 4.37 -3.86 10.74
CA ALA A 161 5.60 -3.11 10.51
C ALA A 161 6.34 -3.61 9.24
N LEU A 162 6.43 -4.93 9.08
CA LEU A 162 7.07 -5.56 7.92
C LEU A 162 6.29 -5.30 6.63
N GLU A 163 4.94 -5.38 6.65
CA GLU A 163 4.10 -5.04 5.49
C GLU A 163 4.34 -3.60 5.04
N LEU A 164 4.30 -2.65 6.00
CA LEU A 164 4.48 -1.23 5.71
C LEU A 164 5.89 -0.93 5.21
N LYS A 165 6.91 -1.59 5.76
CA LYS A 165 8.29 -1.44 5.29
C LYS A 165 8.49 -2.04 3.90
N LEU A 166 8.00 -3.25 3.66
CA LEU A 166 8.08 -3.89 2.34
C LEU A 166 7.38 -3.04 1.28
N PHE A 167 6.21 -2.49 1.61
CA PHE A 167 5.50 -1.57 0.72
C PHE A 167 6.33 -0.33 0.40
N GLU A 168 6.95 0.32 1.41
CA GLU A 168 7.84 1.46 1.19
C GLU A 168 9.01 1.10 0.27
N ASP A 169 9.68 -0.02 0.52
CA ASP A 169 10.83 -0.47 -0.29
C ASP A 169 10.41 -0.81 -1.73
N GLN A 170 9.20 -1.35 -1.91
CA GLN A 170 8.69 -1.72 -3.23
C GLN A 170 8.08 -0.55 -3.99
N LYS A 171 7.58 0.50 -3.33
CA LYS A 171 6.95 1.68 -3.95
C LYS A 171 7.80 2.26 -5.07
N ASP A 172 9.10 2.44 -4.81
CA ASP A 172 10.05 3.01 -5.78
C ASP A 172 10.52 1.96 -6.80
N SER A 173 10.58 0.68 -6.40
CA SER A 173 11.02 -0.42 -7.28
C SER A 173 9.99 -0.81 -8.34
N ILE A 174 8.70 -0.72 -8.00
CA ILE A 174 7.58 -0.84 -8.95
C ILE A 174 7.53 0.41 -9.85
N LYS A 175 8.33 1.44 -9.51
CA LYS A 175 8.30 2.78 -10.08
C LYS A 175 6.85 3.21 -10.27
N LEU A 176 6.05 3.15 -9.19
CA LEU A 176 4.64 3.59 -9.27
C LEU A 176 4.58 5.00 -9.89
N THR A 177 5.54 5.87 -9.56
CA THR A 177 5.71 7.20 -10.16
C THR A 177 5.99 7.21 -11.68
N SER A 178 6.55 6.15 -12.25
CA SER A 178 6.86 6.00 -13.68
C SER A 178 5.97 5.01 -14.44
N LEU A 179 4.93 4.42 -13.82
CA LEU A 179 3.90 3.64 -14.53
C LEU A 179 3.22 4.48 -15.64
N VAL A 180 3.29 5.81 -15.53
CA VAL A 180 2.83 6.78 -16.53
C VAL A 180 3.79 6.90 -17.74
N SER A 181 5.00 6.32 -17.66
CA SER A 181 5.99 6.33 -18.75
C SER A 181 5.92 5.04 -19.57
N THR A 182 6.00 5.17 -20.89
CA THR A 182 5.73 4.10 -21.87
C THR A 182 6.78 2.99 -21.92
N VAL A 183 7.87 3.09 -21.14
CA VAL A 183 9.00 2.16 -21.18
C VAL A 183 9.27 1.62 -19.78
N VAL A 184 8.72 0.43 -19.52
CA VAL A 184 8.96 -0.35 -18.30
C VAL A 184 9.89 -1.50 -18.66
N ASP A 185 10.92 -1.74 -17.84
CA ASP A 185 11.82 -2.89 -18.02
C ASP A 185 11.10 -4.22 -17.70
N LYS A 186 11.62 -5.32 -18.27
CA LYS A 186 10.96 -6.64 -18.19
C LYS A 186 10.74 -7.10 -16.74
N ASP A 187 11.72 -6.89 -15.86
CA ASP A 187 11.65 -7.32 -14.46
C ASP A 187 10.59 -6.52 -13.70
N THR A 188 10.46 -5.22 -13.98
CA THR A 188 9.41 -4.38 -13.41
C THR A 188 8.03 -4.79 -13.93
N GLN A 189 7.90 -5.14 -15.22
CA GLN A 189 6.65 -5.65 -15.78
C GLN A 189 6.21 -6.95 -15.10
N GLU A 190 7.13 -7.89 -14.88
CA GLU A 190 6.82 -9.15 -14.19
C GLU A 190 6.30 -8.92 -12.76
N LYS A 191 6.89 -7.97 -12.02
CA LYS A 191 6.40 -7.57 -10.69
C LYS A 191 5.00 -6.95 -10.75
N ILE A 192 4.74 -6.09 -11.73
CA ILE A 192 3.41 -5.49 -11.93
C ILE A 192 2.37 -6.59 -12.18
N GLU A 193 2.66 -7.57 -13.05
CA GLU A 193 1.74 -8.66 -13.33
C GLU A 193 1.46 -9.54 -12.11
N VAL A 194 2.45 -9.75 -11.22
CA VAL A 194 2.22 -10.44 -9.95
C VAL A 194 1.26 -9.67 -9.05
N VAL A 195 1.42 -8.34 -8.95
CA VAL A 195 0.51 -7.50 -8.15
C VAL A 195 -0.90 -7.49 -8.76
N LYS A 196 -1.02 -7.35 -10.08
CA LYS A 196 -2.31 -7.45 -10.80
C LYS A 196 -3.00 -8.79 -10.55
N SER A 197 -2.25 -9.89 -10.65
CA SER A 197 -2.78 -11.24 -10.39
C SER A 197 -3.37 -11.36 -8.98
N ARG A 198 -2.76 -10.72 -7.99
CA ARG A 198 -3.26 -10.68 -6.61
C ARG A 198 -4.48 -9.78 -6.46
N LEU A 199 -4.49 -8.61 -7.12
CA LEU A 199 -5.67 -7.74 -7.17
C LEU A 199 -6.88 -8.50 -7.74
N ILE A 200 -6.69 -9.21 -8.85
CA ILE A 200 -7.73 -10.03 -9.48
C ILE A 200 -8.22 -11.14 -8.53
N ARG A 201 -7.29 -11.90 -7.96
CA ARG A 201 -7.61 -13.06 -7.10
C ARG A 201 -8.25 -12.68 -5.78
N ASP A 202 -7.73 -11.66 -5.09
CA ASP A 202 -8.04 -11.38 -3.69
C ASP A 202 -9.10 -10.27 -3.54
N PHE A 203 -9.28 -9.42 -4.56
CA PHE A 203 -10.19 -8.27 -4.54
C PHE A 203 -11.19 -8.26 -5.70
N GLY A 204 -11.10 -9.20 -6.65
CA GLY A 204 -12.11 -9.40 -7.69
C GLY A 204 -12.01 -8.43 -8.87
N TYR A 205 -10.86 -7.77 -9.04
CA TYR A 205 -10.60 -6.96 -10.23
C TYR A 205 -10.55 -7.80 -11.50
N ASP A 206 -10.79 -7.16 -12.64
CA ASP A 206 -10.41 -7.68 -13.95
C ASP A 206 -9.05 -7.09 -14.38
N GLU A 207 -8.51 -7.53 -15.52
CA GLU A 207 -7.20 -7.09 -16.03
C GLU A 207 -7.09 -5.57 -16.22
N ILE A 208 -8.19 -4.94 -16.66
CA ILE A 208 -8.20 -3.54 -17.07
C ILE A 208 -8.35 -2.68 -15.82
N SER A 209 -9.30 -3.01 -14.96
CA SER A 209 -9.52 -2.34 -13.68
C SER A 209 -8.34 -2.50 -12.71
N ALA A 210 -7.65 -3.64 -12.69
CA ALA A 210 -6.41 -3.81 -11.93
C ALA A 210 -5.31 -2.85 -12.42
N THR A 211 -5.19 -2.67 -13.73
CA THR A 211 -4.24 -1.72 -14.34
C THR A 211 -4.62 -0.27 -14.00
N ASP A 212 -5.89 0.09 -14.14
CA ASP A 212 -6.41 1.42 -13.82
C ASP A 212 -6.18 1.79 -12.35
N VAL A 213 -6.47 0.87 -11.43
CA VAL A 213 -6.28 1.10 -9.99
C VAL A 213 -4.80 1.27 -9.64
N LEU A 214 -3.91 0.46 -10.21
CA LEU A 214 -2.47 0.63 -10.00
C LEU A 214 -1.98 1.99 -10.50
N ASN A 215 -2.39 2.40 -11.69
CA ASN A 215 -2.05 3.71 -12.26
C ASN A 215 -2.61 4.86 -11.43
N TYR A 216 -3.83 4.71 -10.93
CA TYR A 216 -4.46 5.71 -10.09
C TYR A 216 -3.71 5.88 -8.77
N VAL A 217 -3.45 4.77 -8.07
CA VAL A 217 -2.72 4.76 -6.79
C VAL A 217 -1.31 5.32 -6.98
N ALA A 218 -0.64 4.98 -8.08
CA ALA A 218 0.62 5.62 -8.51
C ALA A 218 0.53 7.15 -8.56
N SER A 219 -0.51 7.67 -9.18
CA SER A 219 -0.71 9.12 -9.33
C SER A 219 -0.96 9.82 -7.99
N ILE A 220 -1.62 9.16 -7.03
CA ILE A 220 -1.85 9.71 -5.69
C ILE A 220 -0.53 9.82 -4.94
N PHE A 221 0.30 8.77 -4.98
CA PHE A 221 1.60 8.79 -4.32
C PHE A 221 2.53 9.86 -4.91
N ALA A 222 2.55 10.01 -6.25
CA ALA A 222 3.31 11.07 -6.90
C ALA A 222 2.90 12.48 -6.42
N ARG A 223 1.62 12.71 -6.10
CA ARG A 223 1.10 13.99 -5.56
C ARG A 223 1.34 14.15 -4.06
N GLY A 224 1.40 13.05 -3.30
CA GLY A 224 1.68 13.07 -1.86
C GLY A 224 3.14 13.38 -1.55
N ASP A 225 4.06 12.86 -2.37
CA ASP A 225 5.50 13.09 -2.20
C ASP A 225 5.88 14.56 -2.47
N THR A 226 5.23 15.23 -3.43
CA THR A 226 5.50 16.66 -3.71
C THR A 226 5.08 17.58 -2.56
N LYS A 227 3.96 17.31 -1.91
CA LYS A 227 3.51 18.10 -0.74
C LYS A 227 4.44 17.94 0.48
N SER A 228 5.09 16.78 0.61
CA SER A 228 5.99 16.46 1.72
C SER A 228 7.38 17.07 1.57
N GLN A 229 7.78 17.46 0.35
CA GLN A 229 9.07 18.11 0.07
C GLN A 229 9.01 19.66 0.18
N GLU A 230 7.81 20.24 0.19
CA GLU A 230 7.60 21.69 0.30
C GLU A 230 7.30 22.16 1.74
N SER A 231 7.23 21.25 2.72
CA SER A 231 6.99 21.51 4.15
C SER A 231 8.23 21.26 4.98
#